data_AF-A0A9W8NWS7-F1
#
_entry.id   AF-A0A9W8NWS7-F1
#
_cell.length_a   1.000
_cell.length_b   1.000
_cell.length_c   1.000
_cell.angle_alpha   90.00
_cell.angle_beta   90.00
_cell.angle_gamma   90.00
#
_symmetry.space_group_name_H-M   'P 1'
#
loop_
_entity.id
_entity.type
_entity.pdbx_description
1 polymer ?
#
loop_
_entity_poly.entity_id
_entity_poly.type
_entity_poly.pdbx_seq_one_letter_code
_entity_poly.pdbx_strand_id
1 'polypeptide(L)'
;MSNPGVTDSTDFLALFSSVTLYGLLTSLDDDDDDSKERSITLIREQSFPAKRYTSDLEGHTPVGEQQWDAIPPPVDGLHADLKITDSQLGEGRMGQVFAAHLVSLRKSIRGETLPDGCIPLPSQFCIKLAKPEYIRSLAREAWFYEQLSKKDSGFPAGVITPICFGFFACRLPDNVQIRSWLSIEIELDELSDVSPEGGEPVYDLLDDDEEGWYCYFDDGRRSHLDSPWHLKQWMARADRSPFVGILITERLGTQLPPKFSIPSEDLVRGLPKEIRTELLAVLEDLNTVGILHGDMKFNNVMSRASESQWLSLSSEVCPQHGRVHPWRLIDFDRSYKFNPSNPIDKWYVTGIQNSVLDDWYLRGPS
;
A
#
# COMPACT_ATOMS: atom_id res chain seq x y z
N MET A 1 43.37 1.19 -6.50
CA MET A 1 42.62 0.08 -5.89
C MET A 1 41.17 0.52 -5.84
N SER A 2 40.41 0.08 -6.84
CA SER A 2 38.97 0.32 -6.96
C SER A 2 38.24 -0.54 -5.93
N ASN A 3 37.34 0.07 -5.15
CA ASN A 3 36.49 -0.63 -4.20
C ASN A 3 35.61 -1.65 -4.97
N PRO A 4 35.67 -2.94 -4.62
CA PRO A 4 34.76 -3.92 -5.19
C PRO A 4 33.43 -3.87 -4.42
N GLY A 5 32.33 -3.64 -5.15
CA GLY A 5 31.00 -4.17 -4.82
C GLY A 5 30.26 -3.53 -3.64
N VAL A 6 29.62 -2.38 -3.88
CA VAL A 6 28.35 -2.03 -3.22
C VAL A 6 27.36 -1.69 -4.32
N THR A 7 26.80 -2.70 -4.99
CA THR A 7 25.61 -2.55 -5.86
C THR A 7 24.82 -3.86 -5.89
N ASP A 8 24.60 -4.49 -4.73
CA ASP A 8 23.44 -5.36 -4.61
C ASP A 8 22.30 -4.47 -4.13
N SER A 9 21.33 -4.19 -5.02
CA SER A 9 20.14 -3.43 -4.67
C SER A 9 19.48 -4.12 -3.48
N THR A 10 19.42 -3.45 -2.33
CA THR A 10 18.77 -4.02 -1.14
C THR A 10 17.31 -4.34 -1.49
N ASP A 11 16.93 -5.61 -1.39
CA ASP A 11 15.54 -6.02 -1.58
C ASP A 11 14.75 -5.70 -0.31
N PHE A 12 14.16 -4.49 -0.28
CA PHE A 12 13.42 -4.00 0.88
C PHE A 12 12.20 -4.85 1.22
N LEU A 13 11.60 -5.55 0.25
CA LEU A 13 10.45 -6.41 0.48
C LEU A 13 10.83 -7.70 1.20
N ALA A 14 12.06 -8.18 1.01
CA ALA A 14 12.61 -9.34 1.71
C ALA A 14 13.27 -8.99 3.06
N LEU A 15 13.34 -7.70 3.41
CA LEU A 15 14.19 -7.24 4.51
C LEU A 15 13.65 -7.60 5.89
N PHE A 16 12.34 -7.44 6.13
CA PHE A 16 11.73 -7.65 7.44
C PHE A 16 10.82 -8.89 7.42
N SER A 17 11.07 -9.83 8.33
CA SER A 17 10.18 -10.96 8.61
C SER A 17 9.16 -10.63 9.71
N SER A 18 9.46 -9.63 10.54
CA SER A 18 8.63 -9.24 11.68
C SER A 18 8.93 -7.81 12.13
N VAL A 19 7.96 -7.22 12.84
CA VAL A 19 8.06 -5.88 13.42
C VAL A 19 7.50 -5.88 14.83
N THR A 20 8.12 -5.13 15.73
CA THR A 20 7.51 -4.74 17.01
C THR A 20 7.18 -3.26 16.96
N LEU A 21 5.92 -2.94 17.23
CA LEU A 21 5.40 -1.58 17.17
C LEU A 21 5.09 -1.06 18.56
N TYR A 22 5.71 0.05 18.95
CA TYR A 22 5.51 0.75 20.22
C TYR A 22 4.57 1.95 20.03
N GLY A 23 3.73 2.20 21.03
CA GLY A 23 2.84 3.38 21.08
C GLY A 23 1.46 3.21 20.42
N LEU A 24 1.13 2.02 19.91
CA LEU A 24 -0.17 1.75 19.29
C LEU A 24 -1.27 1.31 20.28
N LEU A 25 -0.88 0.58 21.33
CA LEU A 25 -1.81 -0.13 22.22
C LEU A 25 -2.17 0.67 23.48
N THR A 26 -3.39 0.47 23.99
CA THR A 26 -3.87 0.93 25.31
C THR A 26 -4.33 -0.23 26.20
N SER A 27 -4.38 -0.01 27.52
CA SER A 27 -4.95 -0.94 28.50
C SER A 27 -6.46 -0.83 28.56
N LEU A 28 -7.12 -1.96 28.81
CA LEU A 28 -8.52 -2.03 29.23
C LEU A 28 -8.67 -1.79 30.74
N ASP A 29 -7.69 -2.27 31.50
CA ASP A 29 -7.64 -2.13 32.96
C ASP A 29 -6.87 -0.84 33.26
N ASP A 30 -7.62 0.23 33.57
CA ASP A 30 -7.16 1.63 33.69
C ASP A 30 -6.51 1.94 35.06
N ASP A 31 -5.95 0.93 35.74
CA ASP A 31 -5.26 1.09 37.02
C ASP A 31 -3.74 1.08 36.82
N ASP A 32 -3.17 2.28 36.71
CA ASP A 32 -1.80 2.67 37.10
C ASP A 32 -0.63 1.78 36.63
N ASP A 33 -0.16 2.00 35.39
CA ASP A 33 1.28 2.17 35.12
C ASP A 33 1.51 2.78 33.71
N ASP A 34 1.28 4.10 33.57
CA ASP A 34 1.61 4.89 32.36
C ASP A 34 3.10 4.78 31.94
N SER A 35 3.95 4.12 32.73
CA SER A 35 5.38 3.95 32.48
C SER A 35 5.75 2.75 31.59
N LYS A 36 4.86 1.77 31.38
CA LYS A 36 5.14 0.64 30.48
C LYS A 36 4.59 0.88 29.09
N GLU A 37 5.46 1.42 28.24
CA GLU A 37 5.22 1.52 26.80
C GLU A 37 4.86 0.12 26.24
N ARG A 38 3.57 -0.07 25.92
CA ARG A 38 3.06 -1.32 25.38
C ARG A 38 3.48 -1.45 23.92
N SER A 39 3.74 -2.68 23.52
CA SER A 39 4.10 -3.01 22.16
C SER A 39 3.35 -4.23 21.64
N ILE A 40 3.27 -4.31 20.31
CA ILE A 40 2.69 -5.45 19.61
C ILE A 40 3.68 -5.95 18.57
N THR A 41 3.90 -7.26 18.53
CA THR A 41 4.75 -7.89 17.51
C THR A 41 3.89 -8.44 16.40
N LEU A 42 4.12 -7.99 15.17
CA LEU A 42 3.46 -8.45 13.96
C LEU A 42 4.46 -9.25 13.10
N ILE A 43 3.94 -10.25 12.39
CA ILE A 43 4.74 -11.09 11.50
C ILE A 43 4.42 -10.70 10.06
N ARG A 44 5.41 -10.81 9.18
CA ARG A 44 5.20 -10.61 7.74
C ARG A 44 4.19 -11.63 7.25
N GLU A 45 3.12 -11.14 6.63
CA GLU A 45 2.10 -11.96 6.01
C GLU A 45 2.19 -11.86 4.48
N GLN A 46 1.59 -12.85 3.82
CA GLN A 46 1.43 -12.79 2.37
C GLN A 46 0.49 -11.62 2.00
N SER A 47 0.75 -10.91 0.92
CA SER A 47 -0.19 -9.92 0.37
C SER A 47 -1.38 -10.60 -0.34
N PHE A 48 -2.35 -9.83 -0.83
CA PHE A 48 -3.54 -10.37 -1.49
C PHE A 48 -3.56 -10.06 -3.00
N PRO A 49 -3.30 -11.06 -3.87
CA PRO A 49 -3.35 -10.86 -5.32
C PRO A 49 -4.72 -10.41 -5.82
N ALA A 50 -4.75 -9.52 -6.82
CA ALA A 50 -5.96 -9.14 -7.54
C ALA A 50 -6.36 -10.18 -8.59
N LYS A 51 -7.64 -10.23 -8.99
CA LYS A 51 -8.02 -10.87 -10.25
C LYS A 51 -7.55 -10.03 -11.43
N ARG A 52 -7.45 -10.67 -12.60
CA ARG A 52 -7.11 -10.00 -13.84
C ARG A 52 -8.33 -9.29 -14.42
N TYR A 53 -8.19 -7.98 -14.60
CA TYR A 53 -9.06 -7.20 -15.45
C TYR A 53 -8.76 -7.46 -16.93
N THR A 54 -9.80 -7.68 -17.73
CA THR A 54 -9.71 -7.65 -19.19
C THR A 54 -10.99 -7.08 -19.80
N SER A 55 -10.81 -6.29 -20.85
CA SER A 55 -11.85 -5.72 -21.68
C SER A 55 -12.11 -6.55 -22.94
N ASP A 56 -11.26 -7.55 -23.23
CA ASP A 56 -11.42 -8.44 -24.38
C ASP A 56 -12.35 -9.62 -24.06
N LEU A 57 -13.62 -9.46 -24.43
CA LEU A 57 -14.66 -10.48 -24.32
C LEU A 57 -14.53 -11.60 -25.36
N GLU A 58 -13.65 -11.47 -26.36
CA GLU A 58 -13.50 -12.45 -27.45
C GLU A 58 -12.67 -13.68 -27.06
N GLY A 59 -12.18 -13.74 -25.82
CA GLY A 59 -11.62 -14.95 -25.24
C GLY A 59 -10.18 -15.25 -25.67
N HIS A 60 -9.41 -14.24 -26.10
CA HIS A 60 -7.97 -14.40 -26.28
C HIS A 60 -7.34 -14.73 -24.92
N THR A 61 -6.95 -16.00 -24.73
CA THR A 61 -6.25 -16.43 -23.53
C THR A 61 -4.98 -15.59 -23.42
N PRO A 62 -4.76 -14.87 -22.31
CA PRO A 62 -3.59 -14.03 -22.16
C PRO A 62 -2.32 -14.87 -22.35
N VAL A 63 -1.58 -14.60 -23.42
CA VAL A 63 -0.29 -15.24 -23.67
C VAL A 63 0.73 -14.56 -22.76
N GLY A 64 1.15 -15.25 -21.69
CA GLY A 64 2.31 -14.84 -20.91
C GLY A 64 2.28 -15.23 -19.43
N GLU A 65 3.44 -15.69 -18.96
CA GLU A 65 3.78 -15.85 -17.54
C GLU A 65 4.03 -14.48 -16.90
N GLN A 66 2.97 -13.68 -16.70
CA GLN A 66 3.10 -12.54 -15.80
C GLN A 66 3.01 -13.03 -14.36
N GLN A 67 4.06 -12.80 -13.58
CA GLN A 67 4.19 -13.15 -12.17
C GLN A 67 3.10 -12.47 -11.35
N TRP A 68 2.00 -13.18 -11.12
CA TRP A 68 0.79 -12.68 -10.48
C TRP A 68 0.74 -12.99 -8.98
N ASP A 69 1.57 -13.93 -8.55
CA ASP A 69 1.56 -14.40 -7.20
C ASP A 69 2.12 -13.34 -6.25
N ALA A 70 1.57 -13.34 -5.04
CA ALA A 70 2.12 -12.60 -3.92
C ALA A 70 3.52 -13.12 -3.58
N ILE A 71 4.41 -12.21 -3.18
CA ILE A 71 5.76 -12.59 -2.77
C ILE A 71 5.65 -13.39 -1.46
N PRO A 72 6.30 -14.56 -1.35
CA PRO A 72 6.30 -15.31 -0.10
C PRO A 72 6.98 -14.49 1.01
N PRO A 73 6.46 -14.49 2.25
CA PRO A 73 7.13 -13.85 3.38
C PRO A 73 8.58 -14.35 3.55
N PRO A 74 9.54 -13.47 3.91
CA PRO A 74 10.93 -13.88 4.09
C PRO A 74 11.05 -14.73 5.36
N VAL A 75 11.66 -15.92 5.22
CA VAL A 75 11.82 -16.89 6.32
C VAL A 75 12.86 -16.42 7.34
N ASP A 76 13.96 -15.82 6.87
CA ASP A 76 15.09 -15.36 7.69
C ASP A 76 15.29 -13.84 7.62
N GLY A 77 14.20 -13.10 7.39
CA GLY A 77 14.22 -11.64 7.39
C GLY A 77 14.52 -11.07 8.79
N LEU A 78 14.92 -9.81 8.84
CA LEU A 78 15.22 -9.09 10.08
C LEU A 78 13.95 -8.77 10.87
N HIS A 79 14.17 -8.40 12.13
CA HIS A 79 13.13 -7.86 13.01
C HIS A 79 13.38 -6.38 13.26
N ALA A 80 12.40 -5.53 12.97
CA ALA A 80 12.50 -4.09 13.24
C ALA A 80 11.65 -3.69 14.45
N ASP A 81 12.23 -2.90 15.34
CA ASP A 81 11.53 -2.23 16.43
C ASP A 81 11.19 -0.81 15.97
N LEU A 82 9.90 -0.49 15.84
CA LEU A 82 9.41 0.79 15.36
C LEU A 82 8.57 1.48 16.42
N LYS A 83 8.80 2.77 16.63
CA LYS A 83 8.03 3.56 17.58
C LYS A 83 7.19 4.59 16.84
N ILE A 84 5.87 4.52 17.03
CA ILE A 84 4.92 5.51 16.50
C ILE A 84 5.26 6.87 17.14
N THR A 85 5.30 7.90 16.31
CA THR A 85 5.40 9.28 16.77
C THR A 85 4.02 9.83 17.11
N ASP A 86 3.95 10.85 17.96
CA ASP A 86 2.67 11.44 18.41
C ASP A 86 1.81 12.07 17.28
N SER A 87 2.36 12.20 16.06
CA SER A 87 1.63 12.75 14.91
C SER A 87 1.00 11.66 14.04
N GLN A 88 -0.34 11.60 14.04
CA GLN A 88 -1.09 10.98 12.96
C GLN A 88 -0.89 11.81 11.68
N LEU A 89 -0.53 11.14 10.58
CA LEU A 89 -0.28 11.77 9.28
C LEU A 89 -1.55 11.94 8.46
N GLY A 90 -2.53 11.06 8.67
CA GLY A 90 -3.80 11.10 7.97
C GLY A 90 -4.76 9.99 8.41
N GLU A 91 -5.99 10.09 7.93
CA GLU A 91 -7.01 9.06 8.04
C GLU A 91 -7.73 8.94 6.71
N GLY A 92 -8.08 7.71 6.34
CA GLY A 92 -8.93 7.43 5.20
C GLY A 92 -9.86 6.28 5.50
N ARG A 93 -10.65 5.90 4.47
CA ARG A 93 -11.65 4.82 4.56
C ARG A 93 -11.11 3.54 5.19
N MET A 94 -9.94 3.09 4.73
CA MET A 94 -9.40 1.80 5.17
C MET A 94 -8.63 1.83 6.48
N GLY A 95 -8.21 3.00 6.95
CA GLY A 95 -7.15 3.02 7.95
C GLY A 95 -6.64 4.38 8.33
N GLN A 96 -5.79 4.36 9.34
CA GLN A 96 -5.10 5.52 9.88
C GLN A 96 -3.61 5.42 9.57
N VAL A 97 -2.99 6.56 9.32
CA VAL A 97 -1.60 6.64 8.88
C VAL A 97 -0.78 7.35 9.93
N PHE A 98 0.32 6.74 10.36
CA PHE A 98 1.21 7.25 11.39
C PHE A 98 2.64 7.37 10.88
N ALA A 99 3.38 8.36 11.39
CA ALA A 99 4.83 8.35 11.29
C ALA A 99 5.42 7.46 12.38
N ALA A 100 6.49 6.75 12.06
CA ALA A 100 7.27 5.99 13.02
C ALA A 100 8.77 6.16 12.78
N HIS A 101 9.58 5.94 13.80
CA HIS A 101 11.04 5.88 13.67
C HIS A 101 11.56 4.49 14.05
N LEU A 102 12.68 4.10 13.45
CA LEU A 102 13.38 2.88 13.81
C LEU A 102 14.09 3.06 15.15
N VAL A 103 13.78 2.17 16.09
CA VAL A 103 14.41 2.09 17.41
C VAL A 103 15.62 1.17 17.37
N SER A 104 15.43 -0.04 16.81
CA SER A 104 16.49 -1.02 16.65
C SER A 104 16.18 -2.01 15.54
N LEU A 105 17.24 -2.61 15.00
CA LEU A 105 17.15 -3.69 14.03
C LEU A 105 17.81 -4.94 14.59
N ARG A 106 17.17 -6.09 14.49
CA ARG A 106 17.61 -7.35 15.10
C ARG A 106 17.61 -8.49 14.07
N LYS A 107 18.44 -9.50 14.28
CA LYS A 107 18.46 -10.71 13.42
C LYS A 107 17.15 -11.51 13.48
N SER A 108 16.41 -11.42 14.57
CA SER A 108 15.09 -12.05 14.78
C SER A 108 14.39 -11.40 15.97
N ILE A 109 13.14 -11.79 16.26
CA ILE A 109 12.31 -11.27 17.38
C ILE A 109 13.01 -11.36 18.74
N ARG A 110 13.93 -12.30 18.93
CA ARG A 110 14.75 -12.46 20.16
C ARG A 110 16.24 -12.51 19.87
N GLY A 111 16.62 -12.10 18.65
CA GLY A 111 17.99 -12.12 18.18
C GLY A 111 18.80 -10.93 18.65
N GLU A 112 20.09 -10.95 18.33
CA GLU A 112 21.01 -9.86 18.59
C GLU A 112 20.63 -8.60 17.79
N THR A 113 20.78 -7.44 18.45
CA THR A 113 20.69 -6.13 17.80
C THR A 113 21.88 -5.92 16.88
N LEU A 114 21.57 -5.50 15.65
CA LEU A 114 22.56 -5.13 14.66
C LEU A 114 23.12 -3.74 14.96
N PRO A 115 24.40 -3.47 14.66
CA PRO A 115 24.96 -2.13 14.78
C PRO A 115 24.21 -1.11 13.92
N ASP A 116 24.10 0.12 14.42
CA ASP A 116 23.49 1.23 13.68
C ASP A 116 24.20 1.45 12.33
N GLY A 117 23.41 1.73 11.28
CA GLY A 117 23.92 2.00 9.93
C GLY A 117 24.46 0.77 9.19
N CYS A 118 24.34 -0.44 9.73
CA CYS A 118 24.74 -1.67 9.04
C CYS A 118 23.93 -1.92 7.75
N ILE A 119 22.72 -1.38 7.69
CA ILE A 119 21.83 -1.42 6.52
C ILE A 119 21.35 0.00 6.25
N PRO A 120 21.39 0.48 5.00
CA PRO A 120 20.85 1.80 4.66
C PRO A 120 19.32 1.72 4.75
N LEU A 121 18.80 2.10 5.91
CA LEU A 121 17.38 2.19 6.20
C LEU A 121 16.99 3.65 6.37
N PRO A 122 15.72 3.97 6.14
CA PRO A 122 15.24 5.30 6.41
C PRO A 122 15.14 5.60 7.89
N SER A 123 15.27 6.89 8.22
CA SER A 123 15.10 7.37 9.60
C SER A 123 13.62 7.39 10.04
N GLN A 124 12.71 7.47 9.07
CA GLN A 124 11.26 7.54 9.32
C GLN A 124 10.50 6.62 8.39
N PHE A 125 9.47 6.00 8.93
CA PHE A 125 8.56 5.10 8.24
C PHE A 125 7.16 5.69 8.26
N CYS A 126 6.38 5.30 7.28
CA CYS A 126 4.95 5.47 7.25
C CYS A 126 4.30 4.13 7.62
N ILE A 127 3.40 4.15 8.60
CA ILE A 127 2.64 2.98 9.03
C ILE A 127 1.17 3.24 8.74
N LYS A 128 0.61 2.53 7.75
CA LYS A 128 -0.84 2.50 7.51
C LYS A 128 -1.42 1.34 8.31
N LEU A 129 -2.19 1.67 9.33
CA LEU A 129 -2.94 0.73 10.16
C LEU A 129 -4.33 0.55 9.58
N ALA A 130 -4.70 -0.69 9.25
CA ALA A 130 -6.06 -0.99 8.82
C ALA A 130 -7.06 -0.77 9.96
N LYS A 131 -8.24 -0.24 9.64
CA LYS A 131 -9.43 -0.46 10.48
C LYS A 131 -9.80 -1.96 10.42
N PRO A 132 -10.44 -2.52 11.46
CA PRO A 132 -10.72 -3.96 11.53
C PRO A 132 -11.42 -4.51 10.28
N GLU A 133 -12.25 -3.69 9.64
CA GLU A 133 -13.10 -4.00 8.50
C GLU A 133 -12.38 -3.91 7.15
N TYR A 134 -11.10 -3.53 7.09
CA TYR A 134 -10.40 -3.23 5.82
C TYR A 134 -9.02 -3.89 5.69
N ILE A 135 -8.78 -4.97 6.44
CA ILE A 135 -7.48 -5.66 6.45
C ILE A 135 -7.20 -6.36 5.12
N ARG A 136 -8.21 -6.93 4.44
CA ARG A 136 -8.06 -7.53 3.11
C ARG A 136 -7.74 -6.46 2.08
N SER A 137 -8.43 -5.33 2.13
CA SER A 137 -8.12 -4.17 1.29
C SER A 137 -6.66 -3.71 1.50
N LEU A 138 -6.16 -3.71 2.73
CA LEU A 138 -4.77 -3.34 3.00
C LEU A 138 -3.77 -4.38 2.48
N ALA A 139 -4.10 -5.68 2.62
CA ALA A 139 -3.32 -6.76 2.03
C ALA A 139 -3.30 -6.68 0.49
N ARG A 140 -4.40 -6.22 -0.13
CA ARG A 140 -4.51 -5.97 -1.57
C ARG A 140 -3.63 -4.81 -2.02
N GLU A 141 -3.68 -3.69 -1.32
CA GLU A 141 -2.79 -2.55 -1.58
C GLU A 141 -1.31 -2.98 -1.47
N ALA A 142 -0.95 -3.76 -0.45
CA ALA A 142 0.41 -4.27 -0.30
C ALA A 142 0.88 -5.09 -1.52
N TRP A 143 -0.01 -5.88 -2.12
CA TRP A 143 0.31 -6.68 -3.30
C TRP A 143 0.66 -5.80 -4.51
N PHE A 144 0.00 -4.66 -4.69
CA PHE A 144 0.34 -3.73 -5.77
C PHE A 144 1.72 -3.12 -5.60
N TYR A 145 2.11 -2.74 -4.38
CA TYR A 145 3.49 -2.30 -4.11
C TYR A 145 4.51 -3.42 -4.39
N GLU A 146 4.18 -4.67 -4.06
CA GLU A 146 5.02 -5.82 -4.42
C GLU A 146 5.19 -5.92 -5.94
N GLN A 147 4.11 -5.87 -6.72
CA GLN A 147 4.18 -5.96 -8.18
C GLN A 147 5.01 -4.84 -8.80
N LEU A 148 4.94 -3.63 -8.23
CA LEU A 148 5.68 -2.45 -8.68
C LEU A 148 7.16 -2.47 -8.30
N SER A 149 7.53 -3.25 -7.29
CA SER A 149 8.91 -3.32 -6.75
C SER A 149 9.66 -4.58 -7.19
N LYS A 150 8.98 -5.53 -7.85
CA LYS A 150 9.62 -6.74 -8.39
C LYS A 150 10.73 -6.37 -9.36
N LYS A 151 11.90 -7.00 -9.24
CA LYS A 151 13.05 -6.76 -10.13
C LYS A 151 12.70 -6.93 -11.62
N ASP A 152 11.82 -7.89 -11.92
CA ASP A 152 11.39 -8.19 -13.29
C ASP A 152 10.32 -7.23 -13.82
N SER A 153 9.76 -6.34 -12.98
CA SER A 153 8.81 -5.31 -13.42
C SER A 153 9.46 -4.26 -14.31
N GLY A 154 10.80 -4.19 -14.31
CA GLY A 154 11.56 -3.14 -14.98
C GLY A 154 11.61 -1.83 -14.19
N PHE A 155 10.94 -1.72 -13.03
CA PHE A 155 10.97 -0.54 -12.18
C PHE A 155 11.58 -0.87 -10.80
N PRO A 156 12.66 -0.18 -10.40
CA PRO A 156 13.13 -0.23 -9.02
C PRO A 156 12.07 0.26 -8.03
N ALA A 157 12.06 -0.32 -6.83
CA ALA A 157 11.28 0.20 -5.71
C ALA A 157 11.63 1.68 -5.47
N GLY A 158 10.64 2.52 -5.16
CA GLY A 158 10.89 3.94 -4.88
C GLY A 158 10.87 4.86 -6.10
N VAL A 159 10.60 4.37 -7.33
CA VAL A 159 10.56 5.21 -8.55
C VAL A 159 9.24 5.97 -8.70
N ILE A 160 8.11 5.26 -8.69
CA ILE A 160 6.76 5.84 -8.82
C ILE A 160 5.86 5.59 -7.61
N THR A 161 6.30 4.73 -6.69
CA THR A 161 5.65 4.43 -5.40
C THR A 161 6.66 4.60 -4.28
N PRO A 162 6.22 4.75 -3.02
CA PRO A 162 7.13 4.62 -1.90
C PRO A 162 7.80 3.25 -1.87
N ILE A 163 9.03 3.18 -1.37
CA ILE A 163 9.67 1.93 -0.97
C ILE A 163 8.76 1.22 0.05
N CYS A 164 8.35 0.01 -0.28
CA CYS A 164 7.49 -0.83 0.55
C CYS A 164 8.34 -1.83 1.33
N PHE A 165 8.17 -1.84 2.65
CA PHE A 165 8.75 -2.85 3.56
C PHE A 165 7.74 -3.97 3.86
N GLY A 166 6.48 -3.73 3.47
CA GLY A 166 5.40 -4.69 3.26
C GLY A 166 4.39 -4.83 4.38
N PHE A 167 3.65 -5.93 4.32
CA PHE A 167 2.41 -6.13 5.08
C PHE A 167 2.60 -7.09 6.24
N PHE A 168 2.22 -6.64 7.43
CA PHE A 168 2.38 -7.39 8.66
C PHE A 168 1.05 -7.50 9.35
N ALA A 169 0.76 -8.68 9.87
CA ALA A 169 -0.43 -8.87 10.67
C ALA A 169 -0.18 -9.76 11.88
N CYS A 170 -1.08 -9.67 12.85
CA CYS A 170 -1.17 -10.61 13.96
C CYS A 170 -2.60 -10.62 14.53
N ARG A 171 -2.90 -11.61 15.36
CA ARG A 171 -4.09 -11.56 16.21
C ARG A 171 -3.84 -10.59 17.37
N LEU A 172 -4.81 -9.70 17.61
CA LEU A 172 -4.79 -8.83 18.77
C LEU A 172 -5.09 -9.68 20.02
N PRO A 173 -4.25 -9.62 21.08
CA PRO A 173 -4.54 -10.28 22.34
C PRO A 173 -5.82 -9.73 23.00
N ASP A 174 -6.60 -10.59 23.67
CA ASP A 174 -7.90 -10.24 24.26
C ASP A 174 -7.84 -9.12 25.33
N ASN A 175 -6.65 -8.86 25.89
CA ASN A 175 -6.44 -7.91 26.98
C ASN A 175 -5.83 -6.56 26.53
N VAL A 176 -5.78 -6.30 25.22
CA VAL A 176 -5.28 -5.05 24.67
C VAL A 176 -6.26 -4.47 23.66
N GLN A 177 -6.25 -3.15 23.55
CA GLN A 177 -7.00 -2.44 22.53
C GLN A 177 -6.06 -1.55 21.71
N ILE A 178 -6.50 -1.23 20.51
CA ILE A 178 -5.85 -0.22 19.68
C ILE A 178 -6.52 1.10 19.97
N ARG A 179 -5.73 2.05 20.48
CA ARG A 179 -6.23 3.37 20.90
C ARG A 179 -7.04 4.06 19.82
N SER A 180 -6.57 3.96 18.58
CA SER A 180 -7.15 4.68 17.45
C SER A 180 -8.42 4.03 16.89
N TRP A 181 -8.75 2.79 17.30
CA TRP A 181 -10.02 2.16 16.96
C TRP A 181 -11.15 2.58 17.90
N LEU A 182 -10.84 3.00 19.12
CA LEU A 182 -11.83 3.48 20.09
C LEU A 182 -12.62 4.71 19.61
N SER A 183 -12.04 5.51 18.72
CA SER A 183 -12.72 6.65 18.12
C SER A 183 -13.66 6.29 16.96
N ILE A 184 -13.60 5.05 16.46
CA ILE A 184 -14.33 4.58 15.26
C ILE A 184 -15.71 4.03 15.64
N GLU A 185 -15.92 3.57 16.88
CA GLU A 185 -17.20 3.00 17.36
C GLU A 185 -18.41 3.94 17.22
N ILE A 186 -18.21 5.22 16.90
CA ILE A 186 -19.28 6.21 16.72
C ILE A 186 -19.85 6.24 15.28
N GLU A 187 -19.17 5.69 14.27
CA GLU A 187 -19.58 5.78 12.85
C GLU A 187 -20.12 4.46 12.24
N LEU A 188 -20.07 3.34 12.96
CA LEU A 188 -20.45 2.01 12.44
C LEU A 188 -21.95 1.86 12.14
N ASP A 189 -22.81 2.74 12.66
CA ASP A 189 -24.25 2.77 12.34
C ASP A 189 -24.56 3.33 10.93
N GLU A 190 -23.61 3.98 10.25
CA GLU A 190 -23.85 4.67 8.97
C GLU A 190 -23.18 4.00 7.74
N LEU A 191 -22.29 3.02 7.94
CA LEU A 191 -21.46 2.43 6.89
C LEU A 191 -21.86 1.00 6.48
N SER A 192 -23.04 0.52 6.85
CA SER A 192 -23.54 -0.73 6.29
C SER A 192 -23.75 -0.55 4.78
N ASP A 193 -22.82 -1.02 3.96
CA ASP A 193 -23.10 -1.32 2.55
C ASP A 193 -24.26 -2.30 2.56
N VAL A 194 -25.46 -1.77 2.31
CA VAL A 194 -26.72 -2.47 2.47
C VAL A 194 -26.72 -3.64 1.51
N SER A 195 -26.59 -4.86 2.04
CA SER A 195 -26.85 -6.07 1.27
C SER A 195 -28.25 -5.94 0.66
N PRO A 196 -28.40 -5.98 -0.68
CA PRO A 196 -29.71 -5.82 -1.32
C PRO A 196 -30.71 -6.92 -0.94
N GLU A 197 -30.29 -7.96 -0.22
CA GLU A 197 -31.13 -9.11 0.18
C GLU A 197 -31.13 -9.40 1.69
N GLY A 198 -31.00 -8.38 2.54
CA GLY A 198 -31.23 -8.53 4.00
C GLY A 198 -30.29 -9.51 4.70
N GLY A 199 -29.11 -9.77 4.12
CA GLY A 199 -28.02 -10.50 4.77
C GLY A 199 -27.19 -9.59 5.68
N GLU A 200 -26.45 -10.22 6.61
CA GLU A 200 -25.43 -9.55 7.43
C GLU A 200 -24.45 -8.78 6.53
N PRO A 201 -24.03 -7.55 6.90
CA PRO A 201 -23.07 -6.78 6.13
C PRO A 201 -21.77 -7.57 5.97
N VAL A 202 -21.35 -7.80 4.72
CA VAL A 202 -20.05 -8.39 4.44
C VAL A 202 -19.04 -7.26 4.38
N TYR A 203 -18.29 -7.08 5.46
CA TYR A 203 -17.22 -6.10 5.53
C TYR A 203 -16.07 -6.47 4.57
N ASP A 204 -15.46 -5.43 3.98
CA ASP A 204 -14.28 -5.54 3.11
C ASP A 204 -14.49 -6.24 1.76
N LEU A 205 -15.67 -6.10 1.13
CA LEU A 205 -15.89 -6.59 -0.24
C LEU A 205 -14.99 -5.84 -1.23
N LEU A 206 -14.25 -6.59 -2.05
CA LEU A 206 -13.49 -6.05 -3.17
C LEU A 206 -14.31 -6.20 -4.46
N ASP A 207 -14.12 -5.30 -5.42
CA ASP A 207 -14.82 -5.33 -6.72
C ASP A 207 -14.68 -6.68 -7.44
N ASP A 208 -13.57 -7.38 -7.21
CA ASP A 208 -13.29 -8.68 -7.83
C ASP A 208 -13.76 -9.89 -6.99
N ASP A 209 -14.46 -9.69 -5.87
CA ASP A 209 -15.15 -10.75 -5.13
C ASP A 209 -16.44 -11.21 -5.84
N GLU A 210 -17.12 -10.31 -6.57
CA GLU A 210 -18.40 -10.61 -7.24
C GLU A 210 -18.20 -11.57 -8.44
N GLU A 211 -18.84 -12.74 -8.37
CA GLU A 211 -18.90 -13.67 -9.50
C GLU A 211 -19.79 -13.08 -10.62
N GLY A 212 -19.22 -12.91 -11.82
CA GLY A 212 -19.97 -12.50 -13.01
C GLY A 212 -19.81 -11.04 -13.43
N TRP A 213 -18.98 -10.24 -12.75
CA TRP A 213 -18.52 -8.97 -13.34
C TRP A 213 -17.78 -9.26 -14.65
N TYR A 214 -18.38 -8.85 -15.77
CA TYR A 214 -17.95 -9.18 -17.14
C TYR A 214 -16.53 -8.74 -17.49
N CYS A 215 -15.86 -7.99 -16.63
CA CYS A 215 -14.53 -7.44 -16.83
C CYS A 215 -13.42 -8.19 -16.06
N TYR A 216 -13.74 -9.21 -15.26
CA TYR A 216 -12.73 -10.10 -14.67
C TYR A 216 -12.77 -11.46 -15.33
N PHE A 217 -11.62 -11.90 -15.85
CA PHE A 217 -11.48 -13.23 -16.44
C PHE A 217 -10.74 -14.16 -15.49
N ASP A 218 -11.22 -15.39 -15.37
CA ASP A 218 -10.48 -16.46 -14.71
C ASP A 218 -9.28 -16.83 -15.59
N ASP A 219 -8.09 -16.41 -15.19
CA ASP A 219 -6.86 -16.73 -15.88
C ASP A 219 -6.33 -18.15 -15.54
N GLY A 220 -7.16 -18.97 -14.89
CA GLY A 220 -6.86 -20.32 -14.42
C GLY A 220 -5.95 -20.33 -13.21
N ARG A 221 -5.53 -19.16 -12.70
CA ARG A 221 -4.63 -19.07 -11.54
C ARG A 221 -5.43 -19.10 -10.27
N ARG A 222 -4.85 -19.81 -9.30
CA ARG A 222 -5.46 -19.99 -8.00
C ARG A 222 -4.91 -19.08 -6.93
N SER A 223 -3.91 -18.23 -7.21
CA SER A 223 -3.26 -17.42 -6.16
C SER A 223 -4.20 -16.43 -5.49
N HIS A 224 -5.22 -15.92 -6.18
CA HIS A 224 -6.31 -15.17 -5.55
C HIS A 224 -7.19 -16.07 -4.68
N LEU A 225 -7.67 -17.21 -5.21
CA LEU A 225 -8.62 -18.11 -4.55
C LEU A 225 -8.04 -18.85 -3.35
N ASP A 226 -6.78 -19.25 -3.46
CA ASP A 226 -6.02 -19.98 -2.45
C ASP A 226 -5.41 -19.02 -1.41
N SER A 227 -5.50 -17.68 -1.61
CA SER A 227 -5.01 -16.68 -0.67
C SER A 227 -5.76 -16.74 0.67
N PRO A 228 -5.06 -16.59 1.81
CA PRO A 228 -5.71 -16.51 3.13
C PRO A 228 -6.53 -15.24 3.34
N TRP A 229 -6.50 -14.31 2.38
CA TRP A 229 -7.28 -13.07 2.33
C TRP A 229 -8.49 -13.15 1.40
N HIS A 230 -8.67 -14.28 0.69
CA HIS A 230 -9.89 -14.53 -0.05
C HIS A 230 -11.09 -14.51 0.91
N LEU A 231 -12.21 -13.90 0.51
CA LEU A 231 -13.36 -13.62 1.37
C LEU A 231 -13.77 -14.81 2.25
N LYS A 232 -13.98 -16.00 1.64
CA LYS A 232 -14.36 -17.23 2.37
C LYS A 232 -13.32 -17.65 3.42
N GLN A 233 -12.04 -17.49 3.13
CA GLN A 233 -10.96 -17.86 4.04
C GLN A 233 -10.80 -16.82 5.15
N TRP A 234 -10.89 -15.54 4.80
CA TRP A 234 -10.82 -14.43 5.73
C TRP A 234 -11.94 -14.45 6.76
N MET A 235 -13.20 -14.58 6.32
CA MET A 235 -14.35 -14.65 7.23
C MET A 235 -14.19 -15.78 8.25
N ALA A 236 -13.72 -16.94 7.83
CA ALA A 236 -13.44 -18.07 8.73
C ALA A 236 -12.32 -17.79 9.76
N ARG A 237 -11.39 -16.86 9.47
CA ARG A 237 -10.32 -16.44 10.37
C ARG A 237 -10.74 -15.32 11.32
N ALA A 238 -11.52 -14.36 10.83
CA ALA A 238 -11.92 -13.15 11.55
C ALA A 238 -12.89 -13.42 12.70
N ASP A 239 -13.73 -14.46 12.59
CA ASP A 239 -14.79 -14.83 13.54
C ASP A 239 -14.30 -15.26 14.95
N ARG A 240 -12.98 -15.19 15.22
CA ARG A 240 -12.37 -15.74 16.44
C ARG A 240 -11.65 -14.72 17.31
N SER A 241 -11.08 -13.66 16.72
CA SER A 241 -10.38 -12.58 17.43
C SER A 241 -10.11 -11.42 16.45
N PRO A 242 -10.09 -10.15 16.90
CA PRO A 242 -9.70 -9.04 16.04
C PRO A 242 -8.25 -9.22 15.55
N PHE A 243 -8.02 -8.94 14.27
CA PHE A 243 -6.68 -8.94 13.67
C PHE A 243 -6.18 -7.51 13.56
N VAL A 244 -4.89 -7.32 13.76
CA VAL A 244 -4.20 -6.07 13.45
C VAL A 244 -3.46 -6.27 12.14
N GLY A 245 -3.69 -5.40 11.16
CA GLY A 245 -2.95 -5.35 9.91
C GLY A 245 -2.28 -3.99 9.73
N ILE A 246 -0.99 -3.99 9.41
CA ILE A 246 -0.24 -2.78 9.06
C ILE A 246 0.50 -2.96 7.74
N LEU A 247 0.62 -1.87 6.99
CA LEU A 247 1.50 -1.73 5.85
C LEU A 247 2.59 -0.71 6.18
N ILE A 248 3.84 -1.09 5.94
CA ILE A 248 5.00 -0.24 6.22
C ILE A 248 5.62 0.21 4.91
N THR A 249 5.76 1.52 4.74
CA THR A 249 6.45 2.13 3.61
C THR A 249 7.44 3.18 4.08
N GLU A 250 8.28 3.68 3.18
CA GLU A 250 9.00 4.93 3.43
C GLU A 250 8.02 6.08 3.68
N ARG A 251 8.45 7.05 4.49
CA ARG A 251 7.70 8.29 4.67
C ARG A 251 7.95 9.24 3.51
N LEU A 252 6.88 9.64 2.84
CA LEU A 252 6.91 10.60 1.74
C LEU A 252 6.79 12.05 2.23
N GLY A 253 6.90 13.00 1.30
CA GLY A 253 6.78 14.43 1.55
C GLY A 253 5.32 14.89 1.65
N THR A 254 5.01 16.01 1.00
CA THR A 254 3.67 16.62 1.07
C THR A 254 2.76 16.09 -0.03
N GLN A 255 1.46 16.04 0.25
CA GLN A 255 0.44 15.79 -0.77
C GLN A 255 0.51 16.86 -1.87
N LEU A 256 0.13 16.49 -3.09
CA LEU A 256 -0.12 17.44 -4.16
C LEU A 256 -1.17 18.44 -3.67
N PRO A 257 -0.88 19.76 -3.64
CA PRO A 257 -1.77 20.72 -3.02
C PRO A 257 -3.13 20.74 -3.73
N PRO A 258 -4.25 20.70 -2.98
CA PRO A 258 -5.56 20.87 -3.58
C PRO A 258 -5.67 22.29 -4.15
N LYS A 259 -6.37 22.44 -5.28
CA LYS A 259 -6.47 23.71 -6.02
C LYS A 259 -7.05 24.90 -5.24
N PHE A 260 -7.64 24.69 -4.05
CA PHE A 260 -8.20 25.77 -3.23
C PHE A 260 -7.19 26.86 -2.81
N SER A 261 -5.90 26.62 -2.99
CA SER A 261 -4.83 27.58 -2.71
C SER A 261 -4.37 28.40 -3.92
N ILE A 262 -4.90 28.15 -5.13
CA ILE A 262 -4.54 28.90 -6.35
C ILE A 262 -5.56 30.03 -6.57
N PRO A 263 -5.14 31.30 -6.73
CA PRO A 263 -6.04 32.44 -6.92
C PRO A 263 -7.05 32.24 -8.06
N SER A 264 -8.28 32.73 -7.86
CA SER A 264 -9.50 32.44 -8.62
C SER A 264 -9.47 32.69 -10.13
N GLU A 265 -8.48 33.38 -10.68
CA GLU A 265 -8.37 33.62 -12.13
C GLU A 265 -7.79 32.41 -12.90
N ASP A 266 -7.08 31.51 -12.21
CA ASP A 266 -6.55 30.26 -12.80
C ASP A 266 -7.48 29.05 -12.59
N LEU A 267 -8.66 29.25 -11.99
CA LEU A 267 -9.60 28.16 -11.64
C LEU A 267 -10.12 27.39 -12.86
N VAL A 268 -10.10 28.03 -14.05
CA VAL A 268 -10.47 27.42 -15.34
C VAL A 268 -9.32 26.59 -15.94
N ARG A 269 -8.09 26.77 -15.44
CA ARG A 269 -6.90 26.07 -15.94
C ARG A 269 -6.66 24.81 -15.12
N GLY A 270 -6.23 23.76 -15.82
CA GLY A 270 -5.98 22.43 -15.25
C GLY A 270 -4.89 22.41 -14.21
N LEU A 271 -4.37 21.21 -13.97
CA LEU A 271 -3.05 21.13 -13.39
C LEU A 271 -2.08 21.98 -14.22
N PRO A 272 -1.11 22.68 -13.58
CA PRO A 272 0.01 23.28 -14.29
C PRO A 272 0.59 22.26 -15.28
N LYS A 273 0.93 22.73 -16.48
CA LYS A 273 1.35 21.86 -17.59
C LYS A 273 2.51 20.96 -17.18
N GLU A 274 3.42 21.48 -16.37
CA GLU A 274 4.59 20.79 -15.85
C GLU A 274 4.17 19.63 -14.93
N ILE A 275 3.29 19.89 -13.95
CA ILE A 275 2.76 18.85 -13.05
C ILE A 275 2.00 17.79 -13.83
N ARG A 276 1.13 18.21 -14.78
CA ARG A 276 0.38 17.29 -15.64
C ARG A 276 1.31 16.39 -16.45
N THR A 277 2.37 16.95 -17.01
CA THR A 277 3.36 16.20 -17.80
C THR A 277 4.09 15.17 -16.92
N GLU A 278 4.46 15.54 -15.70
CA GLU A 278 5.08 14.60 -14.76
C GLU A 278 4.14 13.47 -14.35
N LEU A 279 2.87 13.77 -14.05
CA LEU A 279 1.91 12.74 -13.66
C LEU A 279 1.56 11.81 -14.82
N LEU A 280 1.46 12.32 -16.04
CA LEU A 280 1.30 11.48 -17.22
C LEU A 280 2.46 10.51 -17.39
N ALA A 281 3.71 10.95 -17.12
CA ALA A 281 4.86 10.06 -17.17
C ALA A 281 4.77 8.96 -16.08
N VAL A 282 4.41 9.33 -14.85
CA VAL A 282 4.20 8.35 -13.75
C VAL A 282 3.07 7.35 -14.08
N LEU A 283 1.97 7.81 -14.69
CA LEU A 283 0.87 6.94 -15.11
C LEU A 283 1.25 6.05 -16.29
N GLU A 284 2.11 6.53 -17.18
CA GLU A 284 2.67 5.73 -18.27
C GLU A 284 3.48 4.55 -17.71
N ASP A 285 4.28 4.79 -16.67
CA ASP A 285 5.03 3.72 -15.97
C ASP A 285 4.09 2.72 -15.28
N LEU A 286 2.99 3.16 -14.65
CA LEU A 286 1.97 2.24 -14.13
C LEU A 286 1.34 1.39 -15.25
N ASN A 287 1.08 2.00 -16.41
CA ASN A 287 0.50 1.29 -17.55
C ASN A 287 1.45 0.22 -18.11
N THR A 288 2.77 0.44 -18.12
CA THR A 288 3.72 -0.55 -18.65
C THR A 288 3.80 -1.80 -17.80
N VAL A 289 3.62 -1.67 -16.49
CA VAL A 289 3.50 -2.81 -15.57
C VAL A 289 2.09 -3.40 -15.53
N GLY A 290 1.11 -2.84 -16.24
CA GLY A 290 -0.26 -3.37 -16.27
C GLY A 290 -1.08 -3.07 -15.01
N ILE A 291 -0.87 -1.91 -14.38
CA ILE A 291 -1.64 -1.49 -13.20
C ILE A 291 -2.48 -0.25 -13.53
N LEU A 292 -3.77 -0.32 -13.22
CA LEU A 292 -4.68 0.80 -13.16
C LEU A 292 -4.83 1.19 -11.68
N HIS A 293 -4.53 2.43 -11.30
CA HIS A 293 -4.62 2.84 -9.89
C HIS A 293 -6.05 2.84 -9.32
N GLY A 294 -7.07 3.15 -10.14
CA GLY A 294 -8.49 3.09 -9.76
C GLY A 294 -9.01 4.20 -8.83
N ASP A 295 -8.14 4.88 -8.07
CA ASP A 295 -8.51 6.01 -7.21
C ASP A 295 -7.46 7.15 -7.24
N MET A 296 -7.22 7.71 -8.43
CA MET A 296 -6.29 8.81 -8.61
C MET A 296 -6.89 10.15 -8.16
N LYS A 297 -6.47 10.61 -6.98
CA LYS A 297 -6.86 11.89 -6.36
C LYS A 297 -5.64 12.59 -5.74
N PHE A 298 -5.75 13.89 -5.43
CA PHE A 298 -4.61 14.71 -5.01
C PHE A 298 -3.93 14.21 -3.73
N ASN A 299 -4.68 13.65 -2.78
CA ASN A 299 -4.17 13.07 -1.54
C ASN A 299 -3.50 11.71 -1.74
N ASN A 300 -3.66 11.08 -2.92
CA ASN A 300 -2.95 9.86 -3.32
C ASN A 300 -1.69 10.14 -4.15
N VAL A 301 -1.38 11.42 -4.37
CA VAL A 301 -0.16 11.89 -5.05
C VAL A 301 0.71 12.62 -4.05
N MET A 302 1.86 12.04 -3.72
CA MET A 302 2.76 12.54 -2.70
C MET A 302 4.08 12.99 -3.33
N SER A 303 4.64 14.10 -2.85
CA SER A 303 6.00 14.47 -3.23
C SER A 303 7.00 13.50 -2.60
N ARG A 304 8.19 13.41 -3.18
CA ARG A 304 9.34 12.84 -2.45
C ARG A 304 9.59 13.62 -1.17
N ALA A 305 10.10 12.94 -0.15
CA ALA A 305 10.60 13.61 1.04
C ALA A 305 11.87 14.41 0.70
N SER A 306 12.12 15.50 1.43
CA SER A 306 13.26 16.40 1.15
C SER A 306 14.62 15.72 1.41
N GLU A 307 15.65 16.10 0.65
CA GLU A 307 17.02 15.54 0.73
C GLU A 307 17.61 15.51 2.14
N SER A 308 17.24 16.47 3.01
CA SER A 308 17.70 16.54 4.41
C SER A 308 17.24 15.39 5.30
N GLN A 309 16.27 14.58 4.86
CA GLN A 309 15.76 13.42 5.59
C GLN A 309 16.17 12.08 4.92
N TRP A 310 16.70 12.10 3.68
CA TRP A 310 16.79 10.93 2.79
C TRP A 310 17.94 11.01 1.77
N LEU A 311 19.19 10.96 2.23
CA LEU A 311 20.33 10.77 1.32
C LEU A 311 20.47 9.27 0.97
N SER A 312 19.72 8.79 -0.03
CA SER A 312 20.19 7.83 -1.07
C SER A 312 19.19 6.78 -1.58
N LEU A 313 18.10 6.44 -0.89
CA LEU A 313 17.32 5.24 -1.26
C LEU A 313 16.26 5.44 -2.36
N SER A 314 15.58 6.60 -2.42
CA SER A 314 14.49 6.85 -3.40
C SER A 314 14.90 7.75 -4.57
N SER A 315 16.19 7.91 -4.82
CA SER A 315 16.74 8.69 -5.94
C SER A 315 16.91 7.87 -7.22
N GLU A 316 16.24 6.72 -7.30
CA GLU A 316 16.26 5.86 -8.47
C GLU A 316 15.72 6.61 -9.70
N VAL A 317 16.50 6.55 -10.77
CA VAL A 317 16.15 7.15 -12.05
C VAL A 317 15.15 6.22 -12.73
N CYS A 318 14.01 6.77 -13.15
CA CYS A 318 13.06 5.99 -13.93
C CYS A 318 13.74 5.48 -15.21
N PRO A 319 13.77 4.17 -15.46
CA PRO A 319 14.44 3.61 -16.63
C PRO A 319 13.73 3.97 -17.94
N GLN A 320 12.43 4.29 -17.88
CA GLN A 320 11.63 4.66 -19.03
C GLN A 320 11.85 6.13 -19.44
N HIS A 321 11.86 7.07 -18.48
CA HIS A 321 11.98 8.50 -18.79
C HIS A 321 13.39 9.08 -18.56
N GLY A 322 14.33 8.30 -18.02
CA GLY A 322 15.71 8.71 -17.78
C GLY A 322 15.86 9.85 -16.76
N ARG A 323 14.88 9.99 -15.85
CA ARG A 323 14.83 11.04 -14.82
C ARG A 323 14.18 10.54 -13.54
N VAL A 324 14.42 11.23 -12.43
CA VAL A 324 13.73 10.93 -11.17
C VAL A 324 12.39 11.66 -11.15
N HIS A 325 11.28 10.92 -11.01
CA HIS A 325 9.97 11.55 -10.86
C HIS A 325 9.90 12.33 -9.54
N PRO A 326 9.26 13.50 -9.50
CA PRO A 326 9.05 14.25 -8.26
C PRO A 326 7.89 13.71 -7.41
N TRP A 327 6.99 12.94 -8.03
CA TRP A 327 5.76 12.43 -7.42
C TRP A 327 5.81 10.92 -7.20
N ARG A 328 5.07 10.46 -6.20
CA ARG A 328 4.83 9.06 -5.85
C ARG A 328 3.34 8.84 -5.65
N LEU A 329 2.88 7.67 -6.06
CA LEU A 329 1.49 7.23 -5.91
C LEU A 329 1.36 6.33 -4.69
N ILE A 330 0.24 6.45 -3.99
CA ILE A 330 -0.13 5.65 -2.81
C ILE A 330 -1.61 5.28 -2.87
N ASP A 331 -2.09 4.39 -1.99
CA ASP A 331 -3.51 4.01 -1.87
C ASP A 331 -4.00 3.18 -3.08
N PHE A 332 -3.38 2.01 -3.25
CA PHE A 332 -3.67 1.06 -4.34
C PHE A 332 -4.77 0.04 -3.99
N ASP A 333 -5.63 0.32 -3.02
CA ASP A 333 -6.68 -0.60 -2.59
C ASP A 333 -7.76 -0.84 -3.64
N ARG A 334 -8.06 0.20 -4.44
CA ARG A 334 -8.98 0.15 -5.58
C ARG A 334 -8.29 -0.09 -6.91
N SER A 335 -7.02 -0.48 -6.89
CA SER A 335 -6.27 -0.72 -8.11
C SER A 335 -6.68 -2.03 -8.79
N TYR A 336 -6.49 -2.07 -10.10
CA TYR A 336 -6.72 -3.25 -10.92
C TYR A 336 -5.44 -3.65 -11.64
N LYS A 337 -5.26 -4.96 -11.82
CA LYS A 337 -4.19 -5.50 -12.64
C LYS A 337 -4.77 -5.96 -13.98
N PHE A 338 -4.21 -5.47 -15.08
CA PHE A 338 -4.63 -5.80 -16.45
C PHE A 338 -3.46 -6.39 -17.25
N ASN A 339 -3.73 -6.86 -18.48
CA ASN A 339 -2.69 -7.34 -19.38
C ASN A 339 -2.17 -6.19 -20.28
N PRO A 340 -0.97 -5.62 -20.03
CA PRO A 340 -0.44 -4.53 -20.83
C PRO A 340 -0.04 -4.94 -22.25
N SER A 341 0.08 -6.25 -22.53
CA SER A 341 0.33 -6.78 -23.87
C SER A 341 -0.93 -6.84 -24.74
N ASN A 342 -2.12 -6.76 -24.15
CA ASN A 342 -3.37 -6.67 -24.90
C ASN A 342 -3.59 -5.19 -25.33
N PRO A 343 -3.59 -4.88 -26.64
CA PRO A 343 -3.74 -3.50 -27.10
C PRO A 343 -5.08 -2.86 -26.70
N ILE A 344 -6.16 -3.64 -26.59
CA ILE A 344 -7.49 -3.14 -26.21
C ILE A 344 -7.48 -2.73 -24.74
N ASP A 345 -7.03 -3.63 -23.86
CA ASP A 345 -6.91 -3.35 -22.42
C ASP A 345 -5.99 -2.14 -22.19
N LYS A 346 -4.83 -2.11 -22.85
CA LYS A 346 -3.88 -1.02 -22.74
C LYS A 346 -4.47 0.31 -23.22
N TRP A 347 -5.15 0.34 -24.36
CA TRP A 347 -5.79 1.56 -24.87
C TRP A 347 -6.88 2.07 -23.90
N TYR A 348 -7.75 1.17 -23.45
CA TYR A 348 -8.86 1.49 -22.54
C TYR A 348 -8.34 2.02 -21.19
N VAL A 349 -7.43 1.29 -20.56
CA VAL A 349 -6.86 1.68 -19.26
C VAL A 349 -6.06 2.97 -19.36
N THR A 350 -5.25 3.14 -20.42
CA THR A 350 -4.53 4.41 -20.65
C THR A 350 -5.50 5.58 -20.78
N GLY A 351 -6.62 5.37 -21.47
CA GLY A 351 -7.69 6.36 -21.60
C GLY A 351 -8.25 6.78 -20.24
N ILE A 352 -8.63 5.81 -19.39
CA ILE A 352 -9.15 6.06 -18.04
C ILE A 352 -8.13 6.79 -17.16
N GLN A 353 -6.89 6.31 -17.11
CA GLN A 353 -5.86 6.93 -16.27
C GLN A 353 -5.56 8.36 -16.71
N ASN A 354 -5.55 8.63 -18.02
CA ASN A 354 -5.29 9.97 -18.51
C ASN A 354 -6.50 10.90 -18.30
N SER A 355 -7.73 10.40 -18.48
CA SER A 355 -8.94 11.21 -18.31
C SER A 355 -9.11 11.65 -16.86
N VAL A 356 -8.62 10.88 -15.88
CA VAL A 356 -8.70 11.28 -14.47
C VAL A 356 -8.01 12.63 -14.24
N LEU A 357 -6.86 12.90 -14.89
CA LEU A 357 -6.14 14.17 -14.75
C LEU A 357 -6.91 15.35 -15.35
N ASP A 358 -7.79 15.07 -16.31
CA ASP A 358 -8.66 16.05 -16.95
C ASP A 358 -9.98 16.24 -16.16
N ASP A 359 -10.42 15.21 -15.42
CA ASP A 359 -11.63 15.18 -14.57
C ASP A 359 -11.38 15.54 -13.10
N TRP A 360 -10.13 15.76 -12.68
CA TRP A 360 -9.73 16.17 -11.32
C TRP A 360 -10.45 17.43 -10.79
N TYR A 361 -11.17 18.15 -11.65
CA TYR A 361 -12.01 19.28 -11.27
C TYR A 361 -13.30 18.92 -10.53
N LEU A 362 -13.75 17.66 -10.59
CA LEU A 362 -15.09 17.28 -10.12
C LEU A 362 -15.11 16.48 -8.81
N ARG A 363 -13.96 15.97 -8.37
CA ARG A 363 -13.86 15.20 -7.13
C ARG A 363 -13.19 16.08 -6.07
N GLY A 364 -14.00 16.75 -5.26
CA GLY A 364 -13.53 17.41 -4.05
C GLY A 364 -12.93 16.40 -3.05
N PRO A 365 -12.35 16.86 -1.94
CA PRO A 365 -11.99 15.98 -0.84
C PRO A 365 -13.25 15.23 -0.38
N SER A 366 -13.32 13.93 -0.68
CA SER A 366 -14.30 13.02 -0.10
C SER A 366 -13.71 12.40 1.15
#